data_AF-A0A816UWB7-F1
#
_entry.id   AF-A0A816UWB7-F1
#
_cell.length_a   1.000
_cell.length_b   1.000
_cell.length_c   1.000
_cell.angle_alpha   90.00
_cell.angle_beta   90.00
_cell.angle_gamma   90.00
#
_symmetry.space_group_name_H-M   'P 1'
#
loop_
_entity.id
_entity.type
_entity.pdbx_description
1 polymer ?
#
loop_
_entity_poly.entity_id
_entity_poly.type
_entity_poly.pdbx_seq_one_letter_code
_entity_poly.pdbx_strand_id
1 'polypeptide(L)'
;MGLKASSSLLCLAILLGVSSLASSVNITRALENYPEFSTMIELLAKTELTPIINKRQTITVLALSNDAIGSISGRPEEELKNILMNHVVLDYYDELKLKALKDKSTLLTTLYQSTGLGQQQNGFLNCSKANGKIVFGSAVKGAPLTAEYITTVFRNPFNLSVVQISMPIVAPGLGAPVKVPPPPPMTSPPAPSPKKAGATPAPGPAEEEDYADAPPGAAPETAPASAPSEDGSPAPAPENAGKKKMAAADEVEPPSSASNTGLSFGAVLVLGVVASFAGF
;
A
#
# COMPACT_ATOMS: atom_id res chain seq x y z
N MET A 1 -16.22 -19.63 -51.01
CA MET A 1 -15.89 -19.37 -49.59
C MET A 1 -15.52 -17.89 -49.46
N GLY A 2 -15.85 -17.16 -48.37
CA GLY A 2 -15.57 -15.71 -48.37
C GLY A 2 -15.67 -14.87 -47.09
N LEU A 3 -15.95 -15.43 -45.89
CA LEU A 3 -16.26 -14.59 -44.71
C LEU A 3 -15.35 -14.75 -43.47
N LYS A 4 -14.23 -15.49 -43.56
CA LYS A 4 -13.31 -15.66 -42.40
C LYS A 4 -12.22 -14.59 -42.28
N ALA A 5 -11.71 -14.04 -43.39
CA ALA A 5 -10.59 -13.09 -43.35
C ALA A 5 -10.97 -11.74 -42.70
N SER A 6 -12.15 -11.20 -43.01
CA SER A 6 -12.61 -9.88 -42.52
C SER A 6 -12.73 -9.84 -40.99
N SER A 7 -13.26 -10.90 -40.37
CA SER A 7 -13.35 -10.99 -38.91
C SER A 7 -11.96 -10.99 -38.24
N SER A 8 -10.95 -11.62 -38.85
CA SER A 8 -9.59 -11.63 -38.30
C SER A 8 -8.92 -10.26 -38.38
N LEU A 9 -9.12 -9.53 -39.49
CA LEU A 9 -8.64 -8.14 -39.61
C LEU A 9 -9.33 -7.22 -38.61
N LEU A 10 -10.64 -7.36 -38.41
CA LEU A 10 -11.40 -6.55 -37.46
C LEU A 10 -10.95 -6.80 -36.01
N CYS A 11 -10.76 -8.06 -35.62
CA CYS A 11 -10.21 -8.40 -34.30
C CYS A 11 -8.78 -7.86 -34.09
N LEU A 12 -7.92 -7.92 -35.12
CA LEU A 12 -6.57 -7.37 -35.04
C LEU A 12 -6.57 -5.83 -34.96
N ALA A 13 -7.45 -5.16 -35.71
CA ALA A 13 -7.63 -3.70 -35.65
C ALA A 13 -8.16 -3.24 -34.28
N ILE A 14 -9.07 -3.99 -33.66
CA ILE A 14 -9.56 -3.72 -32.29
C ILE A 14 -8.43 -3.91 -31.28
N LEU A 15 -7.65 -5.00 -31.38
CA LEU A 15 -6.52 -5.27 -30.48
C LEU A 15 -5.43 -4.18 -30.57
N LEU A 16 -5.12 -3.71 -31.77
CA LEU A 16 -4.22 -2.58 -32.00
C LEU A 16 -4.83 -1.26 -31.48
N GLY A 17 -6.13 -1.02 -31.67
CA GLY A 17 -6.82 0.19 -31.23
C GLY A 17 -6.87 0.37 -29.71
N VAL A 18 -6.87 -0.72 -28.92
CA VAL A 18 -6.81 -0.67 -27.45
C VAL A 18 -5.39 -0.39 -26.93
N SER A 19 -4.36 -0.52 -27.76
CA SER A 19 -2.96 -0.57 -27.31
C SER A 19 -2.32 0.77 -26.89
N SER A 20 -3.03 1.91 -26.91
CA SER A 20 -2.50 3.19 -26.40
C SER A 20 -3.56 4.18 -25.92
N LEU A 21 -4.18 3.90 -24.77
CA LEU A 21 -4.64 4.95 -23.86
C LEU A 21 -3.54 5.27 -22.85
N ALA A 22 -2.44 5.85 -23.34
CA ALA A 22 -1.29 6.25 -22.53
C ALA A 22 -1.60 7.49 -21.68
N SER A 23 -2.41 7.30 -20.62
CA SER A 23 -2.67 8.31 -19.60
C SER A 23 -1.36 8.76 -18.94
N SER A 24 -0.89 9.96 -19.28
CA SER A 24 0.38 10.47 -18.78
C SER A 24 0.33 10.68 -17.27
N VAL A 25 1.24 10.02 -16.56
CA VAL A 25 1.40 10.19 -15.11
C VAL A 25 1.92 11.61 -14.85
N ASN A 26 1.20 12.38 -14.03
CA ASN A 26 1.64 13.71 -13.59
C ASN A 26 1.45 13.83 -12.07
N ILE A 27 2.53 13.64 -11.31
CA ILE A 27 2.50 13.66 -9.85
C ILE A 27 2.11 15.03 -9.28
N THR A 28 2.54 16.12 -9.92
CA THR A 28 2.20 17.50 -9.52
C THR A 28 0.70 17.74 -9.65
N ARG A 29 0.09 17.30 -10.76
CA ARG A 29 -1.37 17.42 -10.96
C ARG A 29 -2.15 16.49 -10.03
N ALA A 30 -1.65 15.28 -9.80
CA ALA A 30 -2.28 14.31 -8.90
C ALA A 30 -2.37 14.81 -7.43
N LEU A 31 -1.47 15.72 -7.03
CA LEU A 31 -1.40 16.29 -5.69
C LEU A 31 -1.76 17.79 -5.62
N GLU A 32 -2.24 18.41 -6.71
CA GLU A 32 -2.52 19.85 -6.77
C GLU A 32 -3.59 20.32 -5.76
N ASN A 33 -4.50 19.42 -5.38
CA ASN A 33 -5.60 19.68 -4.44
C ASN A 33 -5.28 19.28 -2.99
N TYR A 34 -4.04 18.89 -2.70
CA TYR A 34 -3.62 18.32 -1.41
C TYR A 34 -2.45 19.14 -0.81
N PRO A 35 -2.74 20.33 -0.21
CA PRO A 35 -1.71 21.27 0.26
C PRO A 35 -0.82 20.71 1.37
N GLU A 36 -1.25 19.65 2.06
CA GLU A 36 -0.48 18.94 3.08
C GLU A 36 0.74 18.18 2.53
N PHE A 37 0.88 18.07 1.20
CA PHE A 37 2.05 17.50 0.51
C PHE A 37 2.86 18.53 -0.30
N SER A 38 2.56 19.83 -0.21
CA SER A 38 3.18 20.88 -1.02
C SER A 38 4.71 20.86 -0.96
N THR A 39 5.30 20.74 0.24
CA THR A 39 6.75 20.67 0.44
C THR A 39 7.36 19.45 -0.24
N MET A 40 6.64 18.32 -0.34
CA MET A 40 7.12 17.16 -1.10
C MET A 40 7.13 17.43 -2.61
N ILE A 41 6.11 18.10 -3.14
CA ILE A 41 6.05 18.47 -4.57
C ILE A 41 7.19 19.44 -4.91
N GLU A 42 7.44 20.44 -4.07
CA GLU A 42 8.55 21.39 -4.20
C GLU A 42 9.91 20.68 -4.20
N LEU A 43 10.13 19.74 -3.27
CA LEU A 43 11.40 19.01 -3.20
C LEU A 43 11.57 18.01 -4.36
N LEU A 44 10.50 17.38 -4.86
CA LEU A 44 10.54 16.56 -6.08
C LEU A 44 10.83 17.39 -7.34
N ALA A 45 10.35 18.64 -7.39
CA ALA A 45 10.68 19.58 -8.47
C ALA A 45 12.14 20.04 -8.37
N LYS A 46 12.57 20.49 -7.18
CA LYS A 46 13.95 20.95 -6.91
C LYS A 46 14.99 19.88 -7.23
N THR A 47 14.73 18.62 -6.87
CA THR A 47 15.63 17.49 -7.13
C THR A 47 15.48 16.89 -8.54
N GLU A 48 14.71 17.51 -9.44
CA GLU A 48 14.41 17.07 -10.81
C GLU A 48 13.75 15.68 -10.92
N LEU A 49 13.12 15.19 -9.85
CA LEU A 49 12.49 13.87 -9.84
C LEU A 49 11.12 13.87 -10.52
N THR A 50 10.39 14.99 -10.53
CA THR A 50 9.11 15.15 -11.22
C THR A 50 9.11 14.66 -12.69
N PRO A 51 10.02 15.10 -13.58
CA PRO A 51 10.07 14.59 -14.96
C PRO A 51 10.55 13.14 -15.09
N ILE A 52 11.17 12.55 -14.05
CA ILE A 52 11.58 11.14 -14.03
C ILE A 52 10.40 10.26 -13.60
N ILE A 53 9.64 10.68 -12.59
CA ILE A 53 8.39 10.06 -12.12
C ILE A 53 7.35 10.04 -13.25
N ASN A 54 7.12 11.19 -13.88
CA ASN A 54 6.10 11.36 -14.92
C ASN A 54 6.37 10.56 -16.22
N LYS A 55 7.59 10.02 -16.39
CA LYS A 55 7.95 9.13 -17.51
C LYS A 55 7.72 7.64 -17.22
N ARG A 56 7.33 7.25 -16.00
CA ARG A 56 7.02 5.85 -15.64
C ARG A 56 5.56 5.52 -15.97
N GLN A 57 5.33 4.31 -16.47
CA GLN A 57 3.99 3.81 -16.81
C GLN A 57 3.20 3.32 -15.59
N THR A 58 3.91 2.81 -14.58
CA THR A 58 3.36 2.17 -13.38
C THR A 58 4.26 2.53 -12.21
N ILE A 59 3.71 3.21 -11.19
CA ILE A 59 4.50 3.73 -10.07
C ILE A 59 3.65 3.91 -8.80
N THR A 60 4.29 3.85 -7.64
CA THR A 60 3.71 4.28 -6.35
C THR A 60 4.60 5.30 -5.69
N VAL A 61 4.05 6.43 -5.28
CA VAL A 61 4.77 7.46 -4.50
C VAL A 61 4.37 7.33 -3.04
N LEU A 62 5.34 7.08 -2.16
CA LEU A 62 5.16 7.10 -0.72
C LEU A 62 5.22 8.54 -0.23
N ALA A 63 4.05 9.16 -0.08
CA ALA A 63 3.91 10.56 0.24
C ALA A 63 4.13 10.85 1.73
N LEU A 64 4.73 12.01 2.00
CA LEU A 64 5.07 12.51 3.32
C LEU A 64 4.42 13.87 3.50
N SER A 65 3.61 14.03 4.56
CA SER A 65 3.05 15.35 4.88
C SER A 65 4.16 16.36 5.19
N ASN A 66 3.85 17.65 5.06
CA ASN A 66 4.78 18.75 5.32
C ASN A 66 5.45 18.63 6.71
N ASP A 67 4.74 18.14 7.73
CA ASP A 67 5.29 17.85 9.06
C ASP A 67 6.33 16.71 9.05
N ALA A 68 6.01 15.60 8.38
CA ALA A 68 6.86 14.41 8.33
C ALA A 68 8.14 14.65 7.51
N ILE A 69 8.02 15.32 6.36
CA ILE A 69 9.14 15.59 5.46
C ILE A 69 10.12 16.64 6.00
N GLY A 70 9.70 17.47 6.96
CA GLY A 70 10.58 18.42 7.67
C GLY A 70 11.81 17.77 8.32
N SER A 71 11.76 16.48 8.63
CA SER A 71 12.89 15.70 9.16
C SER A 71 13.97 15.33 8.11
N ILE A 72 13.73 15.60 6.83
CA ILE A 72 14.69 15.38 5.73
C ILE A 72 14.91 16.61 4.84
N SER A 73 14.02 17.61 4.83
CA SER A 73 14.07 18.76 3.90
C SER A 73 15.34 19.60 3.97
N GLY A 74 15.98 19.70 5.15
CA GLY A 74 17.23 20.44 5.37
C GLY A 74 18.53 19.69 5.02
N ARG A 75 18.45 18.52 4.39
CA ARG A 75 19.63 17.70 4.02
C ARG A 75 20.33 18.21 2.74
N PRO A 76 21.60 17.84 2.50
CA PRO A 76 22.27 18.06 1.22
C PRO A 76 21.43 17.56 0.04
N GLU A 77 21.46 18.27 -1.08
CA GLU A 77 20.52 18.05 -2.18
C GLU A 77 20.65 16.65 -2.82
N GLU A 78 21.87 16.12 -2.92
CA GLU A 78 22.13 14.76 -3.38
C GLU A 78 21.59 13.70 -2.39
N GLU A 79 21.81 13.89 -1.09
CA GLU A 79 21.27 13.02 -0.04
C GLU A 79 19.73 13.00 -0.10
N LEU A 80 19.13 14.19 -0.21
CA LEU A 80 17.68 14.37 -0.32
C LEU A 80 17.12 13.77 -1.62
N LYS A 81 17.79 13.94 -2.76
CA LYS A 81 17.42 13.32 -4.05
C LYS A 81 17.44 11.80 -3.94
N ASN A 82 18.48 11.22 -3.34
CA ASN A 82 18.61 9.78 -3.12
C ASN A 82 17.52 9.23 -2.17
N ILE A 83 17.22 9.94 -1.08
CA ILE A 83 16.13 9.60 -0.15
C ILE A 83 14.77 9.64 -0.87
N LEU A 84 14.48 10.71 -1.63
CA LEU A 84 13.21 10.87 -2.35
C LEU A 84 13.05 9.82 -3.47
N MET A 85 14.13 9.48 -4.19
CA MET A 85 14.12 8.36 -5.14
C MET A 85 13.82 7.01 -4.46
N ASN A 86 14.15 6.85 -3.18
CA ASN A 86 13.80 5.66 -2.42
C ASN A 86 12.33 5.65 -1.92
N HIS A 87 11.64 6.79 -1.93
CA HIS A 87 10.19 6.89 -1.64
C HIS A 87 9.31 6.62 -2.88
N VAL A 88 9.92 6.35 -4.03
CA VAL A 88 9.23 6.11 -5.30
C VAL A 88 9.40 4.64 -5.68
N VAL A 89 8.33 3.85 -5.59
CA VAL A 89 8.31 2.40 -5.91
C VAL A 89 7.92 2.18 -7.37
N LEU A 90 8.63 1.29 -8.06
CA LEU A 90 8.50 1.02 -9.51
C LEU A 90 7.43 -0.05 -9.87
N ASP A 91 6.43 -0.20 -9.02
CA ASP A 91 5.22 -1.03 -9.20
C ASP A 91 4.05 -0.31 -8.49
N TYR A 92 2.83 -0.63 -8.88
CA TYR A 92 1.60 -0.01 -8.38
C TYR A 92 1.12 -0.73 -7.12
N TYR A 93 0.98 -0.01 -6.02
CA TYR A 93 0.45 -0.46 -4.73
C TYR A 93 -0.59 0.55 -4.25
N ASP A 94 -1.85 0.14 -4.23
CA ASP A 94 -2.93 0.87 -3.60
C ASP A 94 -3.32 0.20 -2.28
N GLU A 95 -4.26 0.82 -1.56
CA GLU A 95 -4.83 0.28 -0.34
C GLU A 95 -5.25 -1.20 -0.43
N LEU A 96 -5.81 -1.64 -1.57
CA LEU A 96 -6.30 -3.00 -1.75
C LEU A 96 -5.13 -3.98 -1.89
N LYS A 97 -4.14 -3.69 -2.74
CA LYS A 97 -2.90 -4.49 -2.86
C LYS A 97 -2.17 -4.56 -1.51
N LEU A 98 -2.08 -3.44 -0.78
CA LEU A 98 -1.38 -3.35 0.50
C LEU A 98 -2.11 -4.10 1.64
N LYS A 99 -3.45 -4.00 1.75
CA LYS A 99 -4.24 -4.76 2.73
C LYS A 99 -4.27 -6.26 2.43
N ALA A 100 -4.15 -6.64 1.15
CA ALA A 100 -4.07 -8.03 0.68
C ALA A 100 -2.68 -8.67 0.83
N LEU A 101 -1.67 -7.94 1.32
CA LEU A 101 -0.40 -8.54 1.71
C LEU A 101 -0.63 -9.58 2.82
N LYS A 102 -0.07 -10.77 2.59
CA LYS A 102 -0.02 -11.87 3.57
C LYS A 102 1.02 -11.54 4.65
N ASP A 103 1.12 -12.38 5.67
CA ASP A 103 2.04 -12.22 6.82
C ASP A 103 3.53 -12.46 6.48
N LYS A 104 3.90 -12.27 5.21
CA LYS A 104 5.27 -12.33 4.69
C LYS A 104 5.66 -10.96 4.16
N SER A 105 6.86 -10.53 4.53
CA SER A 105 7.41 -9.25 4.07
C SER A 105 7.65 -9.26 2.55
N THR A 106 7.25 -8.18 1.87
CA THR A 106 7.36 -8.00 0.43
C THR A 106 8.46 -6.98 0.11
N LEU A 107 9.37 -7.30 -0.80
CA LEU A 107 10.40 -6.37 -1.28
C LEU A 107 9.83 -5.49 -2.39
N LEU A 108 10.03 -4.19 -2.27
CA LEU A 108 9.59 -3.16 -3.21
C LEU A 108 10.81 -2.50 -3.86
N THR A 109 10.94 -2.62 -5.18
CA THR A 109 12.03 -1.98 -5.96
C THR A 109 11.75 -0.49 -6.11
N THR A 110 12.72 0.37 -5.75
CA THR A 110 12.55 1.82 -5.83
C THR A 110 13.23 2.45 -7.05
N LEU A 111 12.90 3.71 -7.33
CA LEU A 111 13.55 4.52 -8.36
C LEU A 111 15.05 4.67 -8.09
N TYR A 112 15.47 4.69 -6.81
CA TYR A 112 16.89 4.71 -6.45
C TYR A 112 17.61 3.44 -6.93
N GLN A 113 17.02 2.24 -6.79
CA GLN A 113 17.65 1.01 -7.31
C GLN A 113 17.86 1.06 -8.83
N SER A 114 16.99 1.74 -9.57
CA SER A 114 17.13 1.88 -11.04
C SER A 114 18.30 2.76 -11.50
N THR A 115 19.03 3.40 -10.58
CA THR A 115 20.30 4.10 -10.88
C THR A 115 21.50 3.16 -11.00
N GLY A 116 21.41 1.95 -10.47
CA GLY A 116 22.56 1.06 -10.28
C GLY A 116 23.45 1.39 -9.08
N LEU A 117 23.23 2.50 -8.37
CA LEU A 117 23.98 2.88 -7.17
C LEU A 117 23.58 2.06 -5.92
N GLY A 118 22.46 1.34 -5.98
CA GLY A 118 21.91 0.58 -4.86
C GLY A 118 22.80 -0.58 -4.41
N GLN A 119 23.27 -0.53 -3.16
CA GLN A 119 24.11 -1.55 -2.52
C GLN A 119 23.42 -2.15 -1.29
N GLN A 120 23.71 -3.41 -0.96
CA GLN A 120 23.21 -4.10 0.25
C GLN A 120 21.67 -4.03 0.46
N GLN A 121 20.91 -3.87 -0.63
CA GLN A 121 19.45 -3.64 -0.66
C GLN A 121 18.96 -2.25 -0.17
N ASN A 122 19.81 -1.22 -0.13
CA ASN A 122 19.37 0.13 0.27
C ASN A 122 18.39 0.80 -0.72
N GLY A 123 18.43 0.43 -2.01
CA GLY A 123 17.43 0.79 -3.02
C GLY A 123 16.16 -0.07 -3.03
N PHE A 124 15.97 -0.95 -2.05
CA PHE A 124 14.71 -1.66 -1.87
C PHE A 124 14.06 -1.23 -0.56
N LEU A 125 12.74 -1.13 -0.56
CA LEU A 125 11.95 -1.06 0.66
C LEU A 125 11.43 -2.45 1.02
N ASN A 126 11.21 -2.66 2.30
CA ASN A 126 10.47 -3.78 2.83
C ASN A 126 9.09 -3.28 3.27
N CYS A 127 8.02 -3.91 2.78
CA CYS A 127 6.64 -3.69 3.21
C CYS A 127 6.08 -4.96 3.85
N SER A 128 5.49 -4.85 5.04
CA SER A 128 4.93 -6.00 5.76
C SER A 128 3.72 -5.62 6.61
N LYS A 129 3.02 -6.64 7.12
CA LYS A 129 1.88 -6.48 8.03
C LYS A 129 2.33 -6.75 9.46
N ALA A 130 2.22 -5.76 10.33
CA ALA A 130 2.64 -5.81 11.72
C ALA A 130 1.54 -5.25 12.63
N ASN A 131 1.13 -6.01 13.66
CA ASN A 131 0.07 -5.63 14.59
C ASN A 131 -1.23 -5.16 13.90
N GLY A 132 -1.59 -5.80 12.78
CA GLY A 132 -2.74 -5.45 11.93
C GLY A 132 -2.53 -4.27 10.97
N LYS A 133 -1.54 -3.41 11.22
CA LYS A 133 -1.15 -2.30 10.35
C LYS A 133 -0.24 -2.77 9.20
N ILE A 134 -0.11 -1.94 8.18
CA ILE A 134 0.90 -2.07 7.11
C ILE A 134 2.06 -1.15 7.44
N VAL A 135 3.29 -1.67 7.42
CA VAL A 135 4.51 -0.93 7.78
C VAL A 135 5.58 -1.08 6.70
N PHE A 136 6.35 -0.01 6.52
CA PHE A 136 7.43 0.14 5.55
C PHE A 136 8.75 0.47 6.25
N GLY A 137 9.85 0.06 5.63
CA GLY A 137 11.21 0.41 6.03
C GLY A 137 12.21 0.05 4.94
N SER A 138 13.51 0.21 5.21
CA SER A 138 14.54 -0.24 4.26
C SER A 138 14.65 -1.77 4.25
N ALA A 139 14.97 -2.35 3.09
CA ALA A 139 15.25 -3.77 2.96
C ALA A 139 16.66 -4.18 3.48
N VAL A 140 17.55 -3.22 3.76
CA VAL A 140 18.89 -3.52 4.30
C VAL A 140 18.77 -4.41 5.54
N LYS A 141 19.55 -5.50 5.59
CA LYS A 141 19.47 -6.52 6.65
C LYS A 141 19.64 -5.89 8.04
N GLY A 142 18.59 -5.96 8.86
CA GLY A 142 18.56 -5.42 10.22
C GLY A 142 18.10 -3.96 10.33
N ALA A 143 17.73 -3.31 9.22
CA ALA A 143 17.07 -2.01 9.27
C ALA A 143 15.64 -2.12 9.86
N PRO A 144 15.17 -1.11 10.62
CA PRO A 144 13.85 -1.12 11.20
C PRO A 144 12.75 -0.76 10.19
N LEU A 145 11.54 -1.28 10.45
CA LEU A 145 10.29 -0.90 9.79
C LEU A 145 9.64 0.23 10.60
N THR A 146 9.83 1.49 10.20
CA THR A 146 9.49 2.67 11.02
C THR A 146 8.29 3.47 10.51
N ALA A 147 7.95 3.36 9.22
CA ALA A 147 6.90 4.16 8.61
C ALA A 147 5.61 3.33 8.48
N GLU A 148 4.51 3.83 9.03
CA GLU A 148 3.20 3.19 8.92
C GLU A 148 2.45 3.70 7.69
N TYR A 149 1.66 2.85 7.04
CA TYR A 149 0.61 3.27 6.10
C TYR A 149 -0.44 4.13 6.83
N ILE A 150 -0.75 5.31 6.30
CA ILE A 150 -1.85 6.15 6.79
C ILE A 150 -3.07 5.99 5.89
N THR A 151 -2.95 6.37 4.60
CA THR A 151 -4.06 6.36 3.64
C THR A 151 -3.55 6.34 2.19
N THR A 152 -4.44 6.07 1.23
CA THR A 152 -4.20 6.32 -0.19
C THR A 152 -4.75 7.70 -0.53
N VAL A 153 -3.85 8.63 -0.88
CA VAL A 153 -4.16 10.03 -1.18
C VAL A 153 -4.78 10.15 -2.57
N PHE A 154 -4.13 9.55 -3.57
CA PHE A 154 -4.52 9.60 -4.96
C PHE A 154 -4.38 8.22 -5.61
N ARG A 155 -5.27 7.90 -6.56
CA ARG A 155 -5.24 6.61 -7.27
C ARG A 155 -5.77 6.74 -8.70
N ASN A 156 -4.86 6.69 -9.67
CA ASN A 156 -5.17 6.35 -11.07
C ASN A 156 -4.82 4.85 -11.28
N PRO A 157 -5.81 3.94 -11.40
CA PRO A 157 -5.58 2.50 -11.44
C PRO A 157 -4.50 2.05 -12.42
N PHE A 158 -3.66 1.12 -11.99
CA PHE A 158 -2.54 0.53 -12.74
C PHE A 158 -1.39 1.48 -13.14
N ASN A 159 -1.59 2.81 -13.11
CA ASN A 159 -0.57 3.80 -13.50
C ASN A 159 0.09 4.52 -12.32
N LEU A 160 -0.70 5.17 -11.46
CA LEU A 160 -0.19 5.97 -10.33
C LEU A 160 -1.02 5.72 -9.07
N SER A 161 -0.36 5.28 -8.00
CA SER A 161 -0.89 5.39 -6.65
C SER A 161 -0.02 6.36 -5.84
N VAL A 162 -0.65 7.16 -4.98
CA VAL A 162 0.05 7.97 -3.97
C VAL A 162 -0.46 7.56 -2.61
N VAL A 163 0.44 7.07 -1.76
CA VAL A 163 0.15 6.45 -0.47
C VAL A 163 0.87 7.24 0.61
N GLN A 164 0.13 7.82 1.54
CA GLN A 164 0.72 8.54 2.67
C GLN A 164 1.33 7.56 3.67
N ILE A 165 2.57 7.83 4.08
CA ILE A 165 3.26 7.12 5.16
C ILE A 165 3.58 8.08 6.32
N SER A 166 3.72 7.53 7.53
CA SER A 166 3.82 8.34 8.76
C SER A 166 5.15 9.07 8.96
N MET A 167 6.26 8.63 8.35
CA MET A 167 7.56 9.28 8.44
C MET A 167 8.50 8.89 7.29
N PRO A 168 9.58 9.66 7.02
CA PRO A 168 10.50 9.35 5.94
C PRO A 168 11.38 8.12 6.21
N ILE A 169 11.58 7.30 5.18
CA ILE A 169 12.43 6.11 5.22
C ILE A 169 13.82 6.47 4.65
N VAL A 170 14.78 6.72 5.54
CA VAL A 170 16.20 6.85 5.15
C VAL A 170 16.86 5.49 5.27
N ALA A 171 17.19 4.88 4.13
CA ALA A 171 17.91 3.61 4.10
C ALA A 171 19.39 3.79 4.49
N PRO A 172 20.02 2.80 5.15
CA PRO A 172 21.45 2.82 5.43
C PRO A 172 22.29 3.11 4.17
N GLY A 173 23.24 4.04 4.29
CA GLY A 173 24.05 4.52 3.18
C GLY A 173 23.42 5.64 2.33
N LEU A 174 22.13 5.97 2.52
CA LEU A 174 21.47 7.11 1.87
C LEU A 174 21.40 8.37 2.75
N GLY A 175 21.97 8.33 3.96
CA GLY A 175 21.93 9.43 4.92
C GLY A 175 21.89 8.97 6.37
N ALA A 176 21.81 9.93 7.30
CA ALA A 176 21.60 9.64 8.72
C ALA A 176 20.14 9.18 8.98
N PRO A 177 19.91 8.15 9.83
CA PRO A 177 18.56 7.66 10.08
C PRO A 177 17.69 8.71 10.78
N VAL A 178 16.43 8.85 10.32
CA VAL A 178 15.42 9.65 11.03
C VAL A 178 15.06 8.94 12.33
N LYS A 179 15.09 9.67 13.46
CA LYS A 179 14.59 9.15 14.73
C LYS A 179 13.07 9.14 14.70
N VAL A 180 12.46 8.02 15.10
CA VAL A 180 11.02 7.94 15.40
C VAL A 180 10.69 9.04 16.41
N PRO A 181 9.71 9.92 16.14
CA PRO A 181 9.28 10.93 17.11
C PRO A 181 8.86 10.26 18.42
N PRO A 182 9.16 10.84 19.60
CA PRO A 182 8.63 10.31 20.84
C PRO A 182 7.08 10.32 20.78
N PRO A 183 6.40 9.31 21.34
CA PRO A 183 4.95 9.36 21.45
C PRO A 183 4.56 10.63 22.24
N PRO A 184 3.45 11.29 21.88
CA PRO A 184 3.01 12.48 22.61
C PRO A 184 2.86 12.12 24.09
N PRO A 185 3.31 12.98 25.02
CA PRO A 185 3.20 12.71 26.44
C PRO A 185 1.73 12.47 26.78
N MET A 186 1.43 11.32 27.38
CA MET A 186 0.07 11.02 27.81
C MET A 186 -0.33 12.02 28.90
N THR A 187 -1.09 13.05 28.52
CA THR A 187 -1.82 13.88 29.47
C THR A 187 -2.83 12.97 30.14
N SER A 188 -2.51 12.52 31.36
CA SER A 188 -3.43 11.74 32.18
C SER A 188 -4.77 12.46 32.26
N PRO A 189 -5.91 11.76 32.02
CA PRO A 189 -7.21 12.41 31.97
C PRO A 189 -7.47 13.18 33.28
N PRO A 190 -8.09 14.36 33.22
CA PRO A 190 -8.30 15.19 34.41
C PRO A 190 -8.95 14.37 35.54
N ALA A 191 -8.30 14.38 36.72
CA ALA A 191 -8.80 13.64 37.86
C ALA A 191 -10.24 14.09 38.19
N PRO A 192 -11.18 13.15 38.44
CA PRO A 192 -12.56 13.50 38.72
C PRO A 192 -12.62 14.38 39.97
N SER A 193 -13.24 15.56 39.84
CA SER A 193 -13.28 16.56 40.89
C SER A 193 -13.79 15.96 42.21
N PRO A 194 -13.14 16.24 43.35
CA PRO A 194 -13.50 15.60 44.61
C PRO A 194 -14.92 15.98 45.01
N LYS A 195 -15.82 14.98 45.08
CA LYS A 195 -17.16 15.17 45.62
C LYS A 195 -17.04 15.65 47.07
N LYS A 196 -17.56 16.85 47.33
CA LYS A 196 -17.59 17.47 48.66
C LYS A 196 -18.26 16.51 49.65
N ALA A 197 -17.51 16.04 50.64
CA ALA A 197 -18.03 15.12 51.64
C ALA A 197 -19.15 15.80 52.45
N GLY A 198 -20.34 15.18 52.47
CA GLY A 198 -21.41 15.57 53.38
C GLY A 198 -21.09 15.07 54.80
N ALA A 199 -21.30 15.92 55.81
CA ALA A 199 -21.16 15.53 57.20
C ALA A 199 -22.36 14.67 57.66
N THR A 200 -22.10 13.66 58.47
CA THR A 200 -23.09 12.79 59.12
C THR A 200 -23.50 13.30 60.52
N PRO A 201 -24.59 12.79 61.14
CA PRO A 201 -25.55 13.68 61.84
C PRO A 201 -25.58 13.59 63.38
N ALA A 202 -26.35 14.52 63.99
CA ALA A 202 -26.84 14.52 65.38
C ALA A 202 -28.28 15.12 65.44
N PRO A 203 -29.11 14.88 66.49
CA PRO A 203 -30.56 14.65 66.24
C PRO A 203 -31.61 15.50 67.02
N GLY A 204 -32.66 15.93 66.29
CA GLY A 204 -34.07 16.17 66.73
C GLY A 204 -34.39 17.35 67.68
N PRO A 205 -35.68 17.63 68.01
CA PRO A 205 -36.97 17.17 67.43
C PRO A 205 -37.96 18.36 67.11
N ALA A 206 -39.27 18.08 67.00
CA ALA A 206 -40.44 18.99 66.84
C ALA A 206 -40.73 19.48 65.39
N GLU A 207 -41.83 19.08 64.70
CA GLU A 207 -43.30 19.29 64.91
C GLU A 207 -43.75 20.73 64.49
N GLU A 208 -44.78 21.03 63.67
CA GLU A 208 -45.92 20.36 62.95
C GLU A 208 -45.96 20.86 61.45
N GLU A 209 -46.91 20.65 60.49
CA GLU A 209 -48.30 20.09 60.32
C GLU A 209 -48.26 18.77 59.47
N ASP A 210 -49.25 18.12 58.80
CA ASP A 210 -50.59 18.39 58.17
C ASP A 210 -50.60 19.30 56.91
N TYR A 211 -51.53 19.26 55.92
CA TYR A 211 -52.82 18.54 55.69
C TYR A 211 -52.91 17.90 54.27
N ALA A 212 -54.01 17.17 54.00
CA ALA A 212 -54.56 16.59 52.74
C ALA A 212 -54.12 17.19 51.35
N ASP A 213 -54.21 16.47 50.21
CA ASP A 213 -55.31 15.57 49.79
C ASP A 213 -54.94 14.50 48.72
N ALA A 214 -55.78 13.45 48.63
CA ALA A 214 -55.84 12.40 47.61
C ALA A 214 -57.23 11.72 47.73
N PRO A 215 -57.90 11.19 46.66
CA PRO A 215 -57.41 10.01 45.90
C PRO A 215 -57.92 9.95 44.41
N PRO A 216 -58.43 8.83 43.82
CA PRO A 216 -57.69 7.64 43.31
C PRO A 216 -57.99 7.25 41.83
N GLY A 217 -57.21 6.28 41.33
CA GLY A 217 -57.65 5.28 40.32
C GLY A 217 -57.23 5.55 38.86
N ALA A 218 -57.13 4.55 37.97
CA ALA A 218 -57.15 3.08 38.14
C ALA A 218 -56.36 2.41 36.98
N ALA A 219 -56.11 1.10 37.06
CA ALA A 219 -55.42 0.28 36.03
C ALA A 219 -56.47 -0.60 35.26
N PRO A 220 -56.13 -1.62 34.42
CA PRO A 220 -54.82 -2.11 33.92
C PRO A 220 -54.83 -2.49 32.39
N GLU A 221 -53.85 -3.32 31.96
CA GLU A 221 -53.81 -4.15 30.72
C GLU A 221 -53.58 -3.42 29.36
N THR A 222 -53.15 -4.04 28.24
CA THR A 222 -52.95 -5.46 27.82
C THR A 222 -51.63 -5.66 27.03
N ALA A 223 -51.17 -6.91 26.85
CA ALA A 223 -50.18 -7.34 25.83
C ALA A 223 -50.87 -8.08 24.65
N PRO A 224 -50.20 -8.43 23.53
CA PRO A 224 -49.38 -9.66 23.48
C PRO A 224 -48.15 -9.61 22.52
N ALA A 225 -47.49 -10.76 22.32
CA ALA A 225 -46.27 -10.94 21.51
C ALA A 225 -46.49 -11.74 20.21
N SER A 226 -45.44 -11.90 19.37
CA SER A 226 -45.33 -12.96 18.35
C SER A 226 -43.88 -13.21 17.91
N ALA A 227 -43.57 -14.46 17.57
CA ALA A 227 -42.36 -14.92 16.87
C ALA A 227 -42.77 -15.61 15.55
N PRO A 228 -41.83 -15.99 14.67
CA PRO A 228 -41.76 -17.42 14.27
C PRO A 228 -40.34 -17.95 13.93
N SER A 229 -40.24 -19.23 13.58
CA SER A 229 -39.02 -20.01 13.25
C SER A 229 -39.42 -21.25 12.40
N GLU A 230 -38.55 -22.08 11.80
CA GLU A 230 -37.06 -22.16 11.80
C GLU A 230 -36.43 -21.64 10.49
N ASP A 231 -35.81 -22.35 9.54
CA ASP A 231 -35.46 -23.76 9.30
C ASP A 231 -34.29 -23.86 8.27
N GLY A 232 -33.67 -25.04 8.08
CA GLY A 232 -33.05 -25.44 6.81
C GLY A 232 -31.53 -25.27 6.64
N SER A 233 -30.74 -26.29 7.01
CA SER A 233 -29.38 -26.52 6.47
C SER A 233 -29.45 -27.47 5.25
N PRO A 234 -28.52 -27.40 4.26
CA PRO A 234 -27.31 -28.24 4.38
C PRO A 234 -26.03 -27.69 3.71
N ALA A 235 -24.89 -28.24 4.12
CA ALA A 235 -23.66 -28.31 3.32
C ALA A 235 -23.51 -29.74 2.74
N PRO A 236 -22.66 -29.98 1.71
CA PRO A 236 -21.25 -30.24 2.01
C PRO A 236 -20.24 -29.76 0.94
N ALA A 237 -18.95 -29.87 1.26
CA ALA A 237 -17.85 -29.77 0.30
C ALA A 237 -17.42 -31.18 -0.20
N PRO A 238 -16.73 -31.27 -1.36
CA PRO A 238 -16.02 -32.49 -1.76
C PRO A 238 -14.52 -32.41 -1.46
N GLU A 239 -14.01 -33.35 -0.68
CA GLU A 239 -12.58 -33.68 -0.58
C GLU A 239 -12.30 -34.92 -1.44
N ASN A 240 -11.21 -34.94 -2.23
CA ASN A 240 -10.61 -36.21 -2.65
C ASN A 240 -9.12 -36.08 -3.03
N ALA A 241 -8.40 -37.20 -2.95
CA ALA A 241 -6.95 -37.30 -3.02
C ALA A 241 -6.40 -37.57 -4.44
N GLY A 242 -5.08 -37.38 -4.61
CA GLY A 242 -4.40 -37.58 -5.90
C GLY A 242 -2.88 -37.71 -5.80
N LYS A 243 -2.35 -38.57 -4.92
CA LYS A 243 -0.90 -38.84 -4.87
C LYS A 243 -0.45 -39.64 -6.11
N LYS A 244 0.56 -39.14 -6.85
CA LYS A 244 1.49 -40.02 -7.57
C LYS A 244 2.89 -39.43 -7.67
N LYS A 245 3.82 -40.03 -6.92
CA LYS A 245 5.28 -39.89 -7.06
C LYS A 245 5.80 -41.21 -7.60
N MET A 246 6.63 -41.17 -8.64
CA MET A 246 7.48 -42.27 -9.09
C MET A 246 8.92 -41.77 -9.14
N ALA A 247 9.89 -42.64 -8.92
CA ALA A 247 11.29 -42.29 -8.76
C ALA A 247 12.20 -43.49 -9.07
N ALA A 248 13.39 -43.20 -9.61
CA ALA A 248 14.49 -44.12 -9.91
C ALA A 248 14.17 -45.26 -10.90
N ALA A 249 15.16 -45.95 -11.50
CA ALA A 249 16.60 -45.68 -11.64
C ALA A 249 16.91 -45.53 -13.16
N ASP A 250 18.12 -45.49 -13.75
CA ASP A 250 19.51 -45.95 -13.50
C ASP A 250 20.38 -45.24 -14.59
N GLU A 251 21.72 -45.26 -14.69
CA GLU A 251 22.89 -45.51 -13.82
C GLU A 251 24.13 -44.92 -14.57
N VAL A 252 25.31 -44.87 -13.95
CA VAL A 252 26.67 -44.70 -14.55
C VAL A 252 27.02 -43.38 -15.27
N GLU A 253 28.05 -42.70 -14.74
CA GLU A 253 28.79 -41.60 -15.40
C GLU A 253 30.04 -42.12 -16.18
N PRO A 254 30.73 -41.30 -17.01
CA PRO A 254 31.25 -41.73 -18.33
C PRO A 254 32.71 -42.21 -18.32
N PRO A 255 33.34 -42.42 -19.52
CA PRO A 255 34.16 -41.30 -20.02
C PRO A 255 34.31 -41.15 -21.56
N SER A 256 34.78 -39.96 -21.93
CA SER A 256 35.70 -39.65 -23.05
C SER A 256 35.21 -39.56 -24.52
N SER A 257 35.17 -38.31 -25.00
CA SER A 257 35.88 -37.80 -26.20
C SER A 257 35.49 -38.17 -27.64
N ALA A 258 35.30 -37.11 -28.43
CA ALA A 258 35.31 -37.02 -29.90
C ALA A 258 34.16 -37.75 -30.65
N SER A 259 33.37 -37.10 -31.52
CA SER A 259 33.78 -36.07 -32.50
C SER A 259 32.57 -35.31 -33.10
N ASN A 260 32.88 -34.30 -33.94
CA ASN A 260 32.01 -33.70 -34.98
C ASN A 260 30.75 -32.92 -34.53
N THR A 261 30.94 -31.66 -34.14
CA THR A 261 29.85 -30.69 -33.96
C THR A 261 29.24 -30.27 -35.31
N GLY A 262 28.09 -30.85 -35.67
CA GLY A 262 27.21 -30.30 -36.70
C GLY A 262 26.33 -29.19 -36.12
N LEU A 263 26.55 -27.94 -36.52
CA LEU A 263 25.81 -26.80 -35.96
C LEU A 263 24.49 -26.55 -36.72
N SER A 264 23.37 -26.53 -36.00
CA SER A 264 22.09 -26.03 -36.54
C SER A 264 21.31 -25.30 -35.43
N PHE A 265 21.30 -23.97 -35.49
CA PHE A 265 20.46 -23.10 -34.68
C PHE A 265 19.61 -22.24 -35.60
N GLY A 266 18.29 -22.41 -35.53
CA GLY A 266 17.32 -21.66 -36.34
C GLY A 266 16.70 -20.47 -35.62
N ALA A 267 16.04 -19.60 -36.40
CA ALA A 267 15.17 -18.51 -35.96
C ALA A 267 15.83 -17.36 -35.17
N VAL A 268 16.63 -16.54 -35.85
CA VAL A 268 16.78 -15.12 -35.49
C VAL A 268 15.57 -14.36 -36.05
N LEU A 269 14.81 -13.69 -35.18
CA LEU A 269 13.65 -12.87 -35.57
C LEU A 269 14.07 -11.40 -35.68
N VAL A 270 14.20 -10.90 -36.91
CA VAL A 270 14.56 -9.48 -37.18
C VAL A 270 13.29 -8.69 -37.50
N LEU A 271 12.91 -7.77 -36.60
CA LEU A 271 11.90 -6.75 -36.87
C LEU A 271 12.57 -5.49 -37.43
N GLY A 272 12.61 -5.37 -38.76
CA GLY A 272 13.07 -4.16 -39.44
C GLY A 272 11.99 -3.09 -39.49
N VAL A 273 12.21 -1.94 -38.83
CA VAL A 273 11.39 -0.73 -39.01
C VAL A 273 12.06 0.15 -40.05
N VAL A 274 11.43 0.28 -41.23
CA VAL A 274 11.89 1.18 -42.29
C VAL A 274 11.12 2.50 -42.19
N ALA A 275 11.81 3.58 -41.79
CA ALA A 275 11.29 4.94 -41.84
C ALA A 275 11.67 5.59 -43.18
N SER A 276 10.71 5.74 -44.09
CA SER A 276 10.94 6.40 -45.38
C SER A 276 11.03 7.91 -45.22
N PHE A 277 12.19 8.49 -45.52
CA PHE A 277 12.34 9.94 -45.70
C PHE A 277 11.94 10.34 -47.13
N ALA A 278 10.85 11.10 -47.24
CA ALA A 278 10.55 11.99 -48.36
C ALA A 278 9.65 13.12 -47.84
N GLY A 279 9.76 14.37 -48.30
CA GLY A 279 10.68 14.84 -49.34
C GLY A 279 10.11 15.99 -50.17
N PHE A 280 9.55 17.01 -49.51
CA PHE A 280 9.12 18.28 -50.08
C PHE A 280 9.06 19.35 -48.99
#